data_AF-A0A2W4BTU8-F1
#
_entry.id   AF-A0A2W4BTU8-F1
#
_cell.length_a   1.000
_cell.length_b   1.000
_cell.length_c   1.000
_cell.angle_alpha   90.00
_cell.angle_beta   90.00
_cell.angle_gamma   90.00
#
_symmetry.space_group_name_H-M   'P 1'
#
loop_
_entity.id
_entity.type
_entity.pdbx_description
1 polymer ?
#
loop_
_entity_poly.entity_id
_entity_poly.type
_entity_poly.pdbx_seq_one_letter_code
_entity_poly.pdbx_strand_id
1 'polypeptide(L)'
;MFSIILDGKDITNKITDWCYMLEKDTVTVTYKSEKKYTASLSRCQITPNIYKKDVVLILDKRTKDEILVENVIEFGNKYLLFTYKSSGKKGCYLIENVELIEGENLKINDTFNYFNKVIQYRVDFPEGKND
;
A
#
# COMPACT_ATOMS: atom_id res chain seq x y z
N MET A 1 -7.22 4.69 -14.73
CA MET A 1 -7.52 3.74 -15.83
C MET A 1 -6.46 2.65 -15.83
N PHE A 2 -6.81 1.38 -16.06
CA PHE A 2 -5.85 0.27 -16.08
C PHE A 2 -5.82 -0.38 -17.48
N SER A 3 -4.76 -1.15 -17.76
CA SER A 3 -4.69 -2.04 -18.92
C SER A 3 -4.14 -3.41 -18.53
N ILE A 4 -4.55 -4.42 -19.27
CA ILE A 4 -4.16 -5.82 -19.05
C ILE A 4 -3.80 -6.50 -20.37
N ILE A 5 -2.58 -7.02 -20.40
CA ILE A 5 -2.06 -7.84 -21.48
C ILE A 5 -1.94 -9.26 -20.95
N LEU A 6 -2.59 -10.21 -21.62
CA LEU A 6 -2.56 -11.63 -21.28
C LEU A 6 -1.95 -12.39 -22.45
N ASP A 7 -0.85 -13.13 -22.18
CA ASP A 7 -0.09 -13.85 -23.22
C ASP A 7 0.27 -12.98 -24.43
N GLY A 8 0.69 -11.73 -24.17
CA GLY A 8 1.05 -10.76 -25.21
C GLY A 8 -0.13 -10.13 -25.95
N LYS A 9 -1.39 -10.44 -25.58
CA LYS A 9 -2.59 -9.85 -26.19
C LYS A 9 -3.25 -8.86 -25.24
N ASP A 10 -3.47 -7.64 -25.71
CA ASP A 10 -4.29 -6.67 -24.98
C ASP A 10 -5.75 -7.12 -24.94
N ILE A 11 -6.25 -7.35 -23.73
CA ILE A 11 -7.63 -7.76 -23.46
C ILE A 11 -8.41 -6.70 -22.66
N THR A 12 -7.83 -5.53 -22.42
CA THR A 12 -8.40 -4.47 -21.57
C THR A 12 -9.84 -4.14 -21.95
N ASN A 13 -10.12 -3.96 -23.24
CA ASN A 13 -11.44 -3.61 -23.74
C ASN A 13 -12.43 -4.79 -23.79
N LYS A 14 -11.97 -6.02 -23.55
CA LYS A 14 -12.76 -7.26 -23.60
C LYS A 14 -13.22 -7.71 -22.22
N ILE A 15 -12.66 -7.12 -21.16
CA ILE A 15 -12.96 -7.49 -19.78
C ILE A 15 -13.82 -6.43 -19.09
N THR A 16 -14.56 -6.86 -18.07
CA THR A 16 -15.35 -6.01 -17.17
C THR A 16 -14.63 -5.81 -15.85
N ASP A 17 -13.95 -6.86 -15.37
CA ASP A 17 -13.24 -6.83 -14.11
C ASP A 17 -12.06 -7.81 -14.08
N TRP A 18 -11.18 -7.66 -13.09
CA TRP A 18 -10.09 -8.58 -12.80
C TRP A 18 -9.80 -8.66 -11.29
N CYS A 19 -9.26 -9.79 -10.85
CA CYS A 19 -8.92 -10.04 -9.45
C CYS A 19 -7.54 -10.68 -9.34
N TYR A 20 -6.73 -10.19 -8.39
CA TYR A 20 -5.43 -10.77 -8.06
C TYR A 20 -5.51 -11.57 -6.75
N MET A 21 -4.90 -12.77 -6.76
CA MET A 21 -4.82 -13.65 -5.60
C MET A 21 -3.35 -13.86 -5.22
N LEU A 22 -2.94 -13.21 -4.12
CA LEU A 22 -1.56 -13.18 -3.64
C LEU A 22 -1.01 -14.58 -3.35
N GLU A 23 -1.75 -15.40 -2.60
CA GLU A 23 -1.30 -16.74 -2.16
C GLU A 23 -0.96 -17.69 -3.33
N LYS A 24 -1.65 -17.54 -4.45
CA LYS A 24 -1.45 -18.38 -5.64
C LYS A 24 -0.65 -17.68 -6.73
N ASP A 25 -0.37 -16.39 -6.55
CA ASP A 25 0.19 -15.50 -7.55
C ASP A 25 -0.54 -15.61 -8.92
N THR A 26 -1.87 -15.50 -8.87
CA THR A 26 -2.74 -15.65 -10.05
C THR A 26 -3.63 -14.43 -10.26
N VAL A 27 -3.97 -14.18 -11.52
CA VAL A 27 -4.93 -13.17 -11.94
C VAL A 27 -6.13 -13.88 -12.58
N THR A 28 -7.33 -13.56 -12.12
CA THR A 28 -8.58 -13.96 -12.74
C THR A 28 -9.21 -12.78 -13.44
N VAL A 29 -9.45 -12.88 -14.74
CA VAL A 29 -10.17 -11.88 -15.52
C VAL A 29 -11.61 -12.31 -15.74
N THR A 30 -12.53 -11.35 -15.68
CA THR A 30 -13.94 -11.52 -16.02
C THR A 30 -14.20 -10.81 -17.34
N TYR A 31 -14.56 -11.57 -18.37
CA TYR A 31 -14.87 -11.03 -19.69
C TYR A 31 -16.24 -10.35 -19.70
N LYS A 32 -16.49 -9.48 -20.70
CA LYS A 32 -17.83 -8.92 -20.97
C LYS A 32 -18.89 -9.98 -21.27
N SER A 33 -18.46 -11.19 -21.66
CA SER A 33 -19.31 -12.37 -21.81
C SER A 33 -19.54 -13.13 -20.49
N GLU A 34 -19.14 -12.56 -19.35
CA GLU A 34 -19.19 -13.13 -18.00
C GLU A 34 -18.30 -14.36 -17.76
N LYS A 35 -17.69 -14.89 -18.82
CA LYS A 35 -16.69 -15.96 -18.70
C LYS A 35 -15.51 -15.48 -17.85
N LYS A 36 -15.04 -16.36 -16.97
CA LYS A 36 -13.85 -16.13 -16.15
C LYS A 36 -12.67 -16.92 -16.69
N TYR A 37 -11.49 -16.32 -16.64
CA TYR A 37 -10.25 -16.99 -17.00
C TYR A 37 -9.17 -16.66 -15.97
N THR A 38 -8.51 -17.70 -15.45
CA THR A 38 -7.46 -17.55 -14.46
C THR A 38 -6.12 -17.93 -15.08
N ALA A 39 -5.11 -17.08 -14.89
CA ALA A 39 -3.75 -17.31 -15.31
C ALA A 39 -2.76 -16.96 -14.19
N SER A 40 -1.55 -17.49 -14.27
CA SER A 40 -0.44 -17.03 -13.43
C SER A 40 -0.14 -15.56 -13.71
N LEU A 41 0.27 -14.81 -12.67
CA LEU A 41 0.70 -13.43 -12.82
C LEU A 41 1.82 -13.28 -13.87
N SER A 42 2.70 -14.27 -14.01
CA SER A 42 3.78 -14.29 -15.01
C SER A 42 3.32 -14.17 -16.47
N ARG A 43 2.06 -14.54 -16.76
CA ARG A 43 1.44 -14.45 -18.09
C ARG A 43 0.66 -13.15 -18.30
N CYS A 44 0.57 -12.33 -17.26
CA CYS A 44 -0.21 -11.11 -17.22
C CYS A 44 0.73 -9.90 -17.06
N GLN A 45 0.50 -8.86 -17.84
CA GLN A 45 1.06 -7.55 -17.57
C GLN A 45 -0.10 -6.61 -17.29
N ILE A 46 -0.16 -6.10 -16.05
CA ILE A 46 -1.17 -5.17 -15.61
C ILE A 46 -0.48 -3.85 -15.34
N THR A 47 -1.05 -2.76 -15.85
CA THR A 47 -0.53 -1.41 -15.68
C THR A 47 -1.66 -0.43 -15.33
N PRO A 48 -1.37 0.66 -14.63
CA PRO A 48 -0.05 1.09 -14.14
C PRO A 48 0.40 0.32 -12.89
N ASN A 49 1.72 0.28 -12.68
CA ASN A 49 2.33 -0.18 -11.44
C ASN A 49 3.11 0.99 -10.84
N ILE A 50 2.62 1.56 -9.75
CA ILE A 50 3.22 2.74 -9.11
C ILE A 50 3.86 2.28 -7.81
N TYR A 51 5.18 2.42 -7.73
CA TYR A 51 5.94 2.04 -6.55
C TYR A 51 6.14 3.24 -5.63
N LYS A 52 5.86 3.06 -4.35
CA LYS A 52 5.96 4.06 -3.29
C LYS A 52 6.83 3.52 -2.15
N LYS A 53 7.80 4.32 -1.71
CA LYS A 53 8.72 4.03 -0.60
C LYS A 53 8.29 4.75 0.68
N ASP A 54 8.72 4.23 1.83
CA ASP A 54 8.57 4.89 3.13
C ASP A 54 7.11 5.28 3.45
N VAL A 55 6.18 4.39 3.11
CA VAL A 55 4.72 4.61 3.27
C VAL A 55 4.19 3.91 4.51
N VAL A 56 3.25 4.54 5.20
CA VAL A 56 2.41 3.90 6.21
C VAL A 56 1.02 3.66 5.64
N LEU A 57 0.52 2.43 5.80
CA LEU A 57 -0.82 2.06 5.35
C LEU A 57 -1.80 2.15 6.53
N ILE A 58 -2.88 2.89 6.36
CA ILE A 58 -4.06 2.78 7.21
C ILE A 58 -5.00 1.80 6.52
N LEU A 59 -5.24 0.67 7.17
CA LEU A 59 -5.82 -0.51 6.51
C LEU A 59 -7.31 -0.44 6.26
N ASP A 60 -8.02 0.28 7.11
CA ASP A 60 -9.47 0.21 7.10
C ASP A 60 -10.06 1.53 7.58
N LYS A 61 -10.85 2.14 6.71
CA LYS A 61 -11.68 3.31 7.05
C LYS A 61 -12.65 3.04 8.21
N ARG A 62 -12.88 1.78 8.59
CA ARG A 62 -13.76 1.33 9.68
C ARG A 62 -13.03 0.96 10.97
N THR A 63 -11.94 0.16 10.92
CA THR A 63 -11.23 -0.27 12.13
C THR A 63 -10.13 0.71 12.56
N LYS A 64 -9.64 1.56 11.63
CA LYS A 64 -8.51 2.48 11.83
C LYS A 64 -7.21 1.79 12.26
N ASP A 65 -7.04 0.51 11.92
CA ASP A 65 -5.78 -0.17 12.19
C ASP A 65 -4.66 0.39 11.30
N GLU A 66 -3.57 0.79 11.94
CA GLU A 66 -2.39 1.34 11.28
C GLU A 66 -1.33 0.24 11.09
N ILE A 67 -0.80 0.12 9.88
CA ILE A 67 0.27 -0.83 9.57
C ILE A 67 1.44 -0.15 8.92
N LEU A 68 2.59 -0.38 9.55
CA LEU A 68 3.89 0.00 9.01
C LEU A 68 4.30 -1.00 7.94
N VAL A 69 4.56 -0.48 6.75
CA VAL A 69 5.05 -1.24 5.60
C VAL A 69 6.33 -0.59 5.09
N GLU A 70 7.19 -1.39 4.45
CA GLU A 70 8.45 -0.86 3.91
C GLU A 70 8.24 -0.27 2.53
N ASN A 71 7.43 -0.94 1.72
CA ASN A 71 7.24 -0.65 0.31
C ASN A 71 5.81 -0.97 -0.09
N VAL A 72 5.23 -0.13 -0.94
CA VAL A 72 3.89 -0.32 -1.50
C VAL A 72 3.96 -0.21 -3.01
N ILE A 73 3.27 -1.11 -3.70
CA ILE A 73 3.04 -1.06 -5.14
C ILE A 73 1.53 -0.93 -5.34
N GLU A 74 1.10 0.18 -5.93
CA GLU A 74 -0.23 0.29 -6.49
C GLU A 74 -0.27 -0.52 -7.79
N PHE A 75 -1.04 -1.60 -7.80
CA PHE A 75 -1.10 -2.57 -8.86
C PHE A 75 -2.40 -2.42 -9.66
N GLY A 76 -2.27 -1.99 -10.92
CA GLY A 76 -3.39 -1.85 -11.85
C GLY A 76 -4.48 -0.89 -11.38
N ASN A 77 -4.13 0.14 -10.59
CA ASN A 77 -5.09 1.07 -9.98
C ASN A 77 -6.22 0.41 -9.17
N LYS A 78 -6.03 -0.82 -8.69
CA LYS A 78 -7.06 -1.55 -7.94
C LYS A 78 -6.55 -2.11 -6.61
N TYR A 79 -5.33 -2.63 -6.61
CA TYR A 79 -4.75 -3.27 -5.43
C TYR A 79 -3.53 -2.51 -4.92
N LEU A 80 -3.27 -2.61 -3.62
CA LEU A 80 -1.99 -2.31 -3.00
C LEU A 80 -1.30 -3.62 -2.64
N LEU A 81 -0.11 -3.83 -3.18
CA LEU A 81 0.78 -4.92 -2.80
C LEU A 81 1.88 -4.34 -1.92
N PHE A 82 2.12 -4.96 -0.78
CA PHE A 82 3.10 -4.43 0.18
C PHE A 82 3.73 -5.55 1.00
N THR A 83 4.77 -5.20 1.75
CA THR A 83 5.43 -6.11 2.68
C THR A 83 5.36 -5.53 4.09
N TYR A 84 4.83 -6.31 5.03
CA TYR A 84 4.73 -5.92 6.44
C TYR A 84 6.12 -5.77 7.04
N LYS A 85 6.43 -4.61 7.61
CA LYS A 85 7.74 -4.38 8.24
C LYS A 85 8.00 -5.28 9.44
N SER A 86 6.94 -5.65 10.17
CA SER A 86 7.04 -6.47 11.39
C SER A 86 7.34 -7.95 11.13
N SER A 87 6.89 -8.50 10.00
CA SER A 87 6.94 -9.95 9.75
C SER A 87 7.58 -10.34 8.42
N GLY A 88 7.85 -9.38 7.52
CA GLY A 88 8.31 -9.65 6.16
C GLY A 88 7.29 -10.34 5.27
N LYS A 89 6.07 -10.59 5.75
CA LYS A 89 4.99 -11.20 4.97
C LYS A 89 4.52 -10.22 3.90
N LYS A 90 4.04 -10.75 2.77
CA LYS A 90 3.38 -9.97 1.74
C LYS A 90 1.91 -9.76 2.10
N GLY A 91 1.36 -8.61 1.75
CA GLY A 91 -0.05 -8.28 1.88
C GLY A 91 -0.63 -7.74 0.59
N CYS A 92 -1.94 -7.85 0.45
CA CYS A 92 -2.70 -7.34 -0.68
C CYS A 92 -4.03 -6.76 -0.18
N TYR A 93 -4.29 -5.49 -0.48
CA TYR A 93 -5.58 -4.84 -0.18
C TYR A 93 -6.16 -4.14 -1.39
N LEU A 94 -7.47 -3.95 -1.41
CA LEU A 94 -8.13 -3.07 -2.37
C LEU A 94 -7.87 -1.61 -2.00
N ILE A 95 -7.51 -0.79 -2.98
CA ILE A 95 -7.21 0.65 -2.77
C ILE A 95 -8.40 1.39 -2.14
N GLU A 96 -9.64 0.99 -2.44
CA GLU A 96 -10.82 1.66 -1.90
C GLU A 96 -11.02 1.49 -0.39
N ASN A 97 -10.46 0.42 0.18
CA ASN A 97 -10.62 0.05 1.59
C ASN A 97 -9.56 0.68 2.51
N VAL A 98 -8.49 1.20 1.92
CA VAL A 98 -7.28 1.66 2.61
C VAL A 98 -7.05 3.15 2.37
N GLU A 99 -6.30 3.77 3.25
CA GLU A 99 -5.77 5.12 3.08
C GLU A 99 -4.24 5.07 3.19
N LEU A 100 -3.56 5.67 2.20
CA LEU A 100 -2.11 5.78 2.22
C LEU A 100 -1.70 7.07 2.94
N ILE A 101 -0.85 6.95 3.96
CA ILE A 101 -0.13 8.08 4.53
C ILE A 101 1.34 7.93 4.17
N GLU A 102 1.81 8.79 3.27
CA GLU A 102 3.23 8.83 2.89
C GLU A 102 4.05 9.39 4.06
N GLY A 103 5.21 8.79 4.35
CA GLY A 103 6.01 9.09 5.54
C GLY A 103 6.52 10.53 5.64
N GLU A 104 6.53 11.29 4.54
CA GLU A 104 6.79 12.73 4.58
C GLU A 104 5.70 13.50 5.36
N ASN A 105 4.45 13.03 5.35
CA ASN A 105 3.37 13.56 6.20
C ASN A 105 3.40 13.04 7.64
N LEU A 106 4.19 12.01 7.94
CA LEU A 106 4.43 11.57 9.32
C LEU A 106 5.52 12.38 10.00
N LYS A 107 6.31 13.14 9.24
CA LYS A 107 7.16 14.18 9.81
C LYS A 107 6.25 15.33 10.25
N ILE A 108 6.13 15.45 11.57
CA ILE A 108 5.71 16.65 12.30
C ILE A 108 4.19 16.79 12.39
N ASN A 109 3.56 15.90 13.14
CA ASN A 109 2.43 16.36 13.94
C ASN A 109 3.02 17.15 15.11
N ASP A 110 2.53 18.37 15.39
CA ASP A 110 3.11 19.31 16.37
C ASP A 110 3.40 18.68 17.75
N THR A 111 2.63 17.65 18.11
CA THR A 111 2.80 16.83 19.30
C THR A 111 4.20 16.19 19.40
N PHE A 112 4.76 15.65 18.31
CA PHE A 112 6.08 15.02 18.33
C PHE A 112 7.20 16.06 18.45
N ASN A 113 7.00 17.24 17.85
CA ASN A 113 7.90 18.38 18.02
C ASN A 113 7.88 18.92 19.45
N TYR A 114 6.72 18.92 20.10
CA TYR A 114 6.62 19.28 21.51
C TYR A 114 7.45 18.33 22.39
N PHE A 115 7.31 17.01 22.20
CA PHE A 115 8.11 16.04 22.95
C PHE A 115 9.61 16.19 22.68
N ASN A 116 10.02 16.39 21.43
CA ASN A 116 11.43 16.66 21.11
C ASN A 116 11.94 17.95 21.75
N LYS A 117 11.15 19.03 21.75
CA LYS A 117 11.51 20.28 22.44
C LYS A 117 11.63 20.11 23.94
N VAL A 118 10.70 19.39 24.58
CA VAL A 118 10.76 19.10 26.02
C VAL A 118 11.97 18.23 26.36
N ILE A 119 12.28 17.24 25.53
CA ILE A 119 13.46 16.39 25.72
C ILE A 119 14.75 17.21 25.55
N GLN A 120 14.87 18.04 24.50
CA GLN A 120 16.02 18.93 24.34
C GLN A 120 16.15 19.93 25.49
N TYR A 121 15.05 20.52 25.94
CA TYR A 121 15.06 21.44 27.08
C TYR A 121 15.59 20.78 28.35
N ARG A 122 15.31 19.50 28.60
CA ARG A 122 15.86 18.76 29.75
C ARG A 122 17.34 18.41 29.60
N VAL A 123 17.83 18.26 28.37
CA VAL A 123 19.25 18.03 28.09
C VAL A 123 20.04 19.34 28.24
N ASP A 124 19.49 20.45 27.76
CA ASP A 124 20.12 21.77 27.78
C ASP A 124 20.00 22.43 29.17
N PHE A 125 18.92 22.15 29.89
CA PHE A 125 18.63 22.64 31.23
C PHE A 125 18.24 21.47 32.15
N PRO A 126 19.20 20.63 32.57
CA PRO A 126 18.94 19.62 33.58
C PRO A 126 18.51 20.35 34.86
N GLU A 127 17.27 20.11 35.31
CA GLU A 127 16.74 20.72 36.55
C GLU A 127 17.69 20.40 37.70
N GLY A 128 18.42 21.43 38.13
CA GLY A 128 19.52 21.25 39.07
C GLY A 128 20.37 22.49 39.27
N LYS A 129 19.77 23.68 39.41
CA LYS A 129 20.32 24.73 40.28
C LYS A 129 19.17 25.47 40.97
N ASN A 130 19.00 25.12 42.24
CA ASN A 130 18.33 25.96 43.23
C ASN A 130 19.07 27.30 43.31
N ASP A 131 18.32 28.39 43.37
CA ASP A 131 18.62 29.54 44.23
C ASP A 131 17.41 29.76 45.15
#